data_AF-A0A524A9V2-F1
#
_entry.id   AF-A0A524A9V2-F1
#
_cell.length_a   1.000
_cell.length_b   1.000
_cell.length_c   1.000
_cell.angle_alpha   90.00
_cell.angle_beta   90.00
_cell.angle_gamma   90.00
#
_symmetry.space_group_name_H-M   'P 1'
#
loop_
_entity.id
_entity.type
_entity.pdbx_description
1 polymer ?
#
loop_
_entity_poly.entity_id
_entity_poly.type
_entity_poly.pdbx_seq_one_letter_code
_entity_poly.pdbx_strand_id
1 'polypeptide(L)'
;MTDIAKFKSEWEQTILRKTLDRSPERRESFETTSGIPVERVYTPDDARTDYIRDLAFPGQYPFTRGVQPTMYRGRLWTMRQYAGYATAEESNQRYKYLLEQGQTGLSVAFDLPTQIGYDADHELAEGEVGKVGVAISSLEDMETLFDGIPLDKVSTSMTINAPAAILLAMYIAVAKKQGVEVSRLRGTIQNDILKEYVARGTYIFPPQPSMRLITDTFRYCKDNLPLWNTISISGYHIREAGSTAVQEVAFTLANAIAYVQAAIDVGLDVDDFAPRLSFFFGAHNNLFEEAAKFRAARRLWARIMKDRFGARNPRSWTMRFHTQTAGCTLTAQQPDNNVVRVTLQALAAVLGGTQSLHTNSRDEALSLPTEDSVRIALRTQQIIAHE
;
A
#
# COMPACT_ATOMS: atom_id res chain seq x y z
N MET A 1 -18.16 -33.64 21.04
CA MET A 1 -17.57 -33.51 19.71
C MET A 1 -18.70 -33.27 18.74
N THR A 2 -18.62 -32.20 17.96
CA THR A 2 -19.43 -32.02 16.74
C THR A 2 -19.28 -33.26 15.85
N ASP A 3 -20.30 -33.59 15.05
CA ASP A 3 -20.21 -34.71 14.11
C ASP A 3 -18.98 -34.57 13.19
N ILE A 4 -18.62 -33.33 12.84
CA ILE A 4 -17.44 -33.01 12.02
C ILE A 4 -16.14 -33.48 12.67
N ALA A 5 -15.91 -33.20 13.96
CA ALA A 5 -14.71 -33.65 14.67
C ALA A 5 -14.59 -35.19 14.69
N LYS A 6 -15.72 -35.89 14.83
CA LYS A 6 -15.75 -37.36 14.76
C LYS A 6 -15.37 -37.86 13.36
N PHE A 7 -15.97 -37.31 12.31
CA PHE A 7 -15.65 -37.69 10.93
C PHE A 7 -14.19 -37.35 10.55
N LYS A 8 -13.66 -36.22 11.03
CA LYS A 8 -12.25 -35.85 10.83
C LYS A 8 -11.33 -36.89 11.46
N SER A 9 -11.60 -37.32 12.70
CA SER A 9 -10.82 -38.35 13.38
C SER A 9 -10.89 -39.71 12.68
N GLU A 10 -12.08 -40.11 12.22
CA GLU A 10 -12.24 -41.34 11.44
C GLU A 10 -11.44 -41.29 10.13
N TRP A 11 -11.51 -40.17 9.40
CA TRP A 11 -10.72 -39.95 8.19
C TRP A 11 -9.21 -39.99 8.45
N GLU A 12 -8.74 -39.38 9.54
CA GLU A 12 -7.34 -39.40 9.97
C GLU A 12 -6.84 -40.83 10.22
N GLN A 13 -7.64 -41.64 10.92
CA GLN A 13 -7.28 -43.01 11.30
C GLN A 13 -7.42 -44.01 10.14
N THR A 14 -8.21 -43.70 9.10
CA THR A 14 -8.50 -44.64 8.00
C THR A 14 -7.86 -44.20 6.69
N ILE A 15 -8.46 -43.22 6.02
CA ILE A 15 -8.10 -42.79 4.66
C ILE A 15 -6.73 -42.11 4.64
N LEU A 16 -6.51 -41.18 5.57
CA LEU A 16 -5.24 -40.45 5.66
C LEU A 16 -4.11 -41.39 6.06
N ARG A 17 -4.29 -42.17 7.14
CA ARG A 17 -3.27 -43.11 7.62
C ARG A 17 -2.78 -44.06 6.53
N LYS A 18 -3.71 -44.68 5.79
CA LYS A 18 -3.38 -45.57 4.67
C LYS A 18 -2.55 -44.87 3.59
N THR A 19 -2.80 -43.58 3.35
CA THR A 19 -2.05 -42.79 2.38
C THR A 19 -0.65 -42.48 2.91
N LEU A 20 -0.53 -42.02 4.16
CA LEU A 20 0.74 -41.67 4.79
C LEU A 20 1.68 -42.88 4.94
N ASP A 21 1.13 -44.05 5.26
CA ASP A 21 1.92 -45.30 5.35
C ASP A 21 2.50 -45.71 3.98
N ARG A 22 1.81 -45.38 2.87
CA ARG A 22 2.27 -45.65 1.51
C ARG A 22 3.21 -44.57 0.97
N SER A 23 2.88 -43.31 1.23
CA SER A 23 3.56 -42.12 0.72
C SER A 23 3.48 -41.03 1.79
N PRO A 24 4.53 -40.83 2.59
CA PRO A 24 4.55 -39.76 3.58
C PRO A 24 4.51 -38.39 2.88
N GLU A 25 4.13 -37.37 3.66
CA GLU A 25 4.17 -35.99 3.17
C GLU A 25 5.60 -35.50 2.95
N ARG A 26 5.74 -34.46 2.13
CA ARG A 26 7.04 -33.88 1.79
C ARG A 26 7.77 -33.23 2.96
N ARG A 27 7.07 -32.94 4.05
CA ARG A 27 7.56 -32.32 5.29
C ARG A 27 6.75 -32.86 6.46
N GLU A 28 7.35 -32.86 7.64
CA GLU A 28 6.67 -33.22 8.88
C GLU A 28 5.66 -32.15 9.30
N SER A 29 6.00 -30.87 9.11
CA SER A 29 5.12 -29.73 9.35
C SER A 29 5.09 -28.79 8.14
N PHE A 30 3.97 -28.07 8.01
CA PHE A 30 3.79 -27.00 7.02
C PHE A 30 3.52 -25.70 7.76
N GLU A 31 4.16 -24.63 7.32
CA GLU A 31 4.07 -23.31 7.94
C GLU A 31 3.96 -22.23 6.87
N THR A 32 3.37 -21.10 7.25
CA THR A 32 3.39 -19.89 6.43
C THR A 32 4.77 -19.22 6.43
N THR A 33 4.95 -18.14 5.68
CA THR A 33 6.23 -17.42 5.68
C THR A 33 6.52 -16.69 7.00
N SER A 34 5.49 -16.50 7.84
CA SER A 34 5.63 -15.97 9.20
C SER A 34 5.78 -17.05 10.28
N GLY A 35 5.97 -18.32 9.91
CA GLY A 35 6.11 -19.42 10.86
C GLY A 35 4.79 -19.82 11.55
N ILE A 36 3.63 -19.53 10.94
CA ILE A 36 2.33 -19.96 11.47
C ILE A 36 2.06 -21.38 10.97
N PRO A 37 1.84 -22.38 11.85
CA PRO A 37 1.50 -23.73 11.45
C PRO A 37 0.24 -23.78 10.58
N VAL A 38 0.29 -24.60 9.52
CA VAL A 38 -0.81 -24.81 8.60
C VAL A 38 -1.26 -26.26 8.68
N GLU A 39 -2.48 -26.46 9.20
CA GLU A 39 -3.10 -27.78 9.25
C GLU A 39 -3.43 -28.30 7.86
N ARG A 40 -3.42 -29.64 7.73
CA ARG A 40 -3.74 -30.35 6.47
C ARG A 40 -5.13 -30.01 5.93
N VAL A 41 -6.09 -29.81 6.84
CA VAL A 41 -7.48 -29.46 6.50
C VAL A 41 -8.10 -28.63 7.61
N TYR A 42 -8.77 -27.54 7.20
CA TYR A 42 -9.58 -26.69 8.07
C TYR A 42 -11.05 -26.98 7.85
N THR A 43 -11.80 -27.03 8.94
CA THR A 43 -13.23 -27.35 9.02
C THR A 43 -13.97 -26.21 9.74
N PRO A 44 -15.32 -26.20 9.74
CA PRO A 44 -16.09 -25.25 10.54
C PRO A 44 -15.71 -25.23 12.03
N ASP A 45 -15.27 -26.34 12.61
CA ASP A 45 -14.84 -26.41 14.01
C ASP A 45 -13.53 -25.67 14.27
N ASP A 46 -12.71 -25.50 13.23
CA ASP A 46 -11.46 -24.74 13.29
C ASP A 46 -11.71 -23.21 13.21
N ALA A 47 -12.93 -22.79 12.87
CA ALA A 47 -13.31 -21.38 12.79
C ALA A 47 -13.44 -20.77 14.20
N ARG A 48 -12.33 -20.25 14.74
CA ARG A 48 -12.30 -19.54 16.04
C ARG A 48 -12.92 -18.13 16.01
N THR A 49 -13.78 -17.85 15.03
CA THR A 49 -14.22 -16.49 14.69
C THR A 49 -15.74 -16.40 14.74
N ASP A 50 -16.27 -15.43 15.47
CA ASP A 50 -17.72 -15.16 15.44
C ASP A 50 -18.06 -14.38 14.17
N TYR A 51 -19.01 -14.88 13.38
CA TYR A 51 -19.30 -14.31 12.07
C TYR A 51 -19.75 -12.85 12.16
N ILE A 52 -20.69 -12.54 13.05
CA ILE A 52 -21.29 -11.21 13.12
C ILE A 52 -20.34 -10.21 13.77
N ARG A 53 -19.71 -10.59 14.88
CA ARG A 53 -18.81 -9.73 15.66
C ARG A 53 -17.47 -9.50 14.96
N ASP A 54 -16.87 -10.55 14.39
CA ASP A 54 -15.47 -10.50 13.95
C ASP A 54 -15.30 -10.45 12.43
N LEU A 55 -16.32 -10.82 11.63
CA LEU A 55 -16.26 -10.73 10.16
C LEU A 55 -17.17 -9.61 9.65
N ALA A 56 -18.44 -9.63 10.08
CA ALA A 56 -19.53 -8.78 9.61
C ALA A 56 -19.71 -8.80 8.08
N PHE A 57 -20.61 -7.95 7.56
CA PHE A 57 -20.76 -7.72 6.12
C PHE A 57 -19.76 -6.66 5.61
N PRO A 58 -19.39 -6.66 4.32
CA PRO A 58 -18.57 -5.59 3.74
C PRO A 58 -19.19 -4.20 4.00
N GLY A 59 -18.36 -3.22 4.32
CA GLY A 59 -18.81 -1.86 4.68
C GLY A 59 -19.39 -1.72 6.09
N GLN A 60 -19.41 -2.79 6.90
CA GLN A 60 -19.80 -2.74 8.31
C GLN A 60 -18.61 -2.99 9.22
N TYR A 61 -18.61 -2.39 10.40
CA TYR A 61 -17.61 -2.66 11.45
C TYR A 61 -17.59 -4.17 11.78
N PRO A 62 -16.41 -4.82 11.90
CA PRO A 62 -15.06 -4.25 11.90
C PRO A 62 -14.34 -4.31 10.54
N PHE A 63 -15.09 -4.22 9.43
CA PHE A 63 -14.61 -4.09 8.04
C PHE A 63 -13.70 -5.22 7.54
N THR A 64 -13.76 -6.38 8.19
CA THR A 64 -12.88 -7.52 7.87
C THR A 64 -13.09 -7.97 6.43
N ARG A 65 -14.35 -7.95 5.96
CA ARG A 65 -14.72 -8.34 4.59
C ARG A 65 -14.64 -7.22 3.54
N GLY A 66 -14.14 -6.05 3.91
CA GLY A 66 -13.96 -4.90 3.02
C GLY A 66 -14.58 -3.62 3.57
N VAL A 67 -14.04 -2.47 3.16
CA VAL A 67 -14.48 -1.14 3.64
C VAL A 67 -15.65 -0.55 2.86
N GLN A 68 -16.00 -1.12 1.70
CA GLN A 68 -17.14 -0.71 0.88
C GLN A 68 -18.18 -1.85 0.83
N PRO A 69 -19.50 -1.55 0.84
CA PRO A 69 -20.53 -2.57 0.73
C PRO A 69 -20.49 -3.37 -0.58
N THR A 70 -20.18 -2.71 -1.69
CA THR A 70 -20.17 -3.33 -3.03
C THR A 70 -18.77 -3.73 -3.52
N MET A 71 -17.70 -3.26 -2.84
CA MET A 71 -16.30 -3.43 -3.26
C MET A 71 -16.17 -3.35 -4.81
N TYR A 72 -15.55 -4.36 -5.42
CA TYR A 72 -15.23 -4.40 -6.84
C TYR A 72 -16.42 -4.63 -7.77
N ARG A 73 -17.59 -5.03 -7.25
CA ARG A 73 -18.83 -5.03 -8.04
C ARG A 73 -19.30 -3.61 -8.35
N GLY A 74 -18.98 -2.65 -7.49
CA GLY A 74 -19.28 -1.24 -7.70
C GLY A 74 -18.15 -0.51 -8.43
N ARG A 75 -16.92 -0.64 -7.92
CA ARG A 75 -15.74 -0.01 -8.53
C ARG A 75 -14.51 -0.88 -8.29
N LEU A 76 -13.78 -1.17 -9.36
CA LEU A 76 -12.47 -1.83 -9.30
C LEU A 76 -11.49 -1.02 -8.45
N TRP A 77 -10.42 -1.69 -7.97
CA TRP A 77 -9.30 -0.99 -7.36
C TRP A 77 -8.66 -0.03 -8.38
N THR A 78 -7.96 0.99 -7.88
CA THR A 78 -7.19 1.86 -8.76
C THR A 78 -5.95 1.11 -9.24
N MET A 79 -5.88 0.81 -10.53
CA MET A 79 -4.65 0.31 -11.18
C MET A 79 -3.68 1.49 -11.24
N ARG A 80 -2.61 1.44 -10.44
CA ARG A 80 -1.70 2.56 -10.21
C ARG A 80 -0.26 2.06 -10.32
N GLN A 81 0.29 2.14 -11.54
CA GLN A 81 1.70 1.83 -11.75
C GLN A 81 2.57 3.00 -11.24
N TYR A 82 3.66 2.61 -10.61
CA TYR A 82 4.68 3.49 -10.07
C TYR A 82 5.55 3.92 -11.24
N ALA A 83 5.67 5.23 -11.45
CA ALA A 83 6.36 5.79 -12.58
C ALA A 83 7.05 7.10 -12.23
N GLY A 84 8.03 7.46 -13.04
CA GLY A 84 8.92 8.59 -12.79
C GLY A 84 10.34 8.09 -12.81
N TYR A 85 11.12 8.59 -13.76
CA TYR A 85 12.56 8.39 -13.87
C TYR A 85 13.10 9.48 -14.80
N ALA A 86 14.39 9.77 -14.67
CA ALA A 86 15.08 10.81 -15.41
C ALA A 86 14.43 12.19 -15.22
N THR A 87 14.18 12.92 -16.30
CA THR A 87 13.67 14.30 -16.25
C THR A 87 12.17 14.38 -16.03
N ALA A 88 11.68 15.57 -15.65
CA ALA A 88 10.25 15.84 -15.53
C ALA A 88 9.49 15.64 -16.85
N GLU A 89 10.10 16.01 -17.99
CA GLU A 89 9.55 15.85 -19.34
C GLU A 89 9.35 14.36 -19.69
N GLU A 90 10.38 13.53 -19.49
CA GLU A 90 10.31 12.09 -19.76
C GLU A 90 9.29 11.39 -18.83
N SER A 91 9.27 11.81 -17.56
CA SER A 91 8.29 11.31 -16.60
C SER A 91 6.85 11.71 -16.97
N ASN A 92 6.63 12.92 -17.48
CA ASN A 92 5.34 13.37 -17.99
C ASN A 92 4.86 12.54 -19.18
N GLN A 93 5.74 12.31 -20.16
CA GLN A 93 5.45 11.45 -21.33
C GLN A 93 5.05 10.04 -20.87
N ARG A 94 5.77 9.49 -19.90
CA ARG A 94 5.45 8.19 -19.29
C ARG A 94 4.08 8.17 -18.60
N TYR A 95 3.71 9.24 -17.90
CA TYR A 95 2.39 9.36 -17.29
C TYR A 95 1.27 9.38 -18.32
N LYS A 96 1.42 10.16 -19.39
CA LYS A 96 0.46 10.20 -20.51
C LYS A 96 0.30 8.82 -21.15
N TYR A 97 1.41 8.14 -21.44
CA TYR A 97 1.40 6.75 -21.95
C TYR A 97 0.63 5.80 -21.02
N LEU A 98 0.90 5.82 -19.71
CA LEU A 98 0.24 4.90 -18.78
C LEU A 98 -1.27 5.17 -18.69
N LEU A 99 -1.68 6.44 -18.69
CA LEU A 99 -3.09 6.83 -18.73
C LEU A 99 -3.76 6.31 -20.01
N GLU A 100 -3.11 6.43 -21.18
CA GLU A 100 -3.59 5.87 -22.45
C GLU A 100 -3.72 4.34 -22.42
N GLN A 101 -2.86 3.64 -21.68
CA GLN A 101 -2.91 2.18 -21.51
C GLN A 101 -3.97 1.69 -20.50
N GLY A 102 -4.74 2.60 -19.90
CA GLY A 102 -5.84 2.30 -18.98
C GLY A 102 -5.48 2.40 -17.49
N GLN A 103 -4.34 3.02 -17.14
CA GLN A 103 -4.07 3.40 -15.75
C GLN A 103 -5.13 4.39 -15.24
N THR A 104 -5.58 4.22 -14.00
CA THR A 104 -6.69 5.01 -13.43
C THR A 104 -6.25 6.00 -12.35
N GLY A 105 -4.94 6.09 -12.07
CA GLY A 105 -4.34 7.10 -11.20
C GLY A 105 -2.82 7.13 -11.34
N LEU A 106 -2.20 8.29 -11.11
CA LEU A 106 -0.75 8.49 -11.26
C LEU A 106 -0.01 8.15 -9.98
N SER A 107 1.19 7.58 -10.08
CA SER A 107 2.10 7.46 -8.94
C SER A 107 3.46 8.01 -9.32
N VAL A 108 3.90 9.03 -8.59
CA VAL A 108 5.16 9.74 -8.80
C VAL A 108 6.24 9.15 -7.90
N ALA A 109 7.30 8.65 -8.54
CA ALA A 109 8.56 8.28 -7.94
C ALA A 109 9.53 9.45 -8.05
N PHE A 110 10.14 9.89 -6.96
CA PHE A 110 11.16 10.94 -6.97
C PHE A 110 12.55 10.33 -6.87
N ASP A 111 13.56 11.01 -7.41
CA ASP A 111 14.94 10.57 -7.27
C ASP A 111 15.45 10.66 -5.81
N LEU A 112 16.65 10.14 -5.55
CA LEU A 112 17.18 10.14 -4.19
C LEU A 112 17.43 11.58 -3.67
N PRO A 113 18.06 12.51 -4.43
CA PRO A 113 18.26 13.90 -4.01
C PRO A 113 16.97 14.58 -3.56
N THR A 114 15.90 14.51 -4.37
CA THR A 114 14.60 15.09 -4.03
C THR A 114 14.04 14.48 -2.75
N GLN A 115 14.21 13.17 -2.54
CA GLN A 115 13.69 12.48 -1.36
C GLN A 115 14.38 12.86 -0.05
N ILE A 116 15.67 13.23 -0.11
CA ILE A 116 16.46 13.67 1.04
C ILE A 116 16.65 15.19 1.09
N GLY A 117 15.93 15.94 0.25
CA GLY A 117 15.83 17.40 0.32
C GLY A 117 17.04 18.15 -0.22
N TYR A 118 17.74 17.58 -1.20
CA TYR A 118 18.79 18.26 -1.94
C TYR A 118 18.32 18.69 -3.33
N ASP A 119 18.79 19.86 -3.76
CA ASP A 119 18.71 20.29 -5.15
C ASP A 119 19.68 19.48 -6.03
N ALA A 120 19.42 19.45 -7.34
CA ALA A 120 20.18 18.63 -8.29
C ALA A 120 21.67 19.03 -8.42
N ASP A 121 22.03 20.27 -8.04
CA ASP A 121 23.40 20.80 -8.08
C ASP A 121 24.16 20.65 -6.75
N HIS A 122 23.52 20.09 -5.72
CA HIS A 122 24.19 19.83 -4.45
C HIS A 122 25.27 18.74 -4.61
N GLU A 123 26.42 18.89 -3.95
CA GLU A 123 27.56 17.96 -4.06
C GLU A 123 27.17 16.50 -3.77
N LEU A 124 26.34 16.27 -2.74
CA LEU A 124 25.82 14.93 -2.39
C LEU A 124 24.79 14.35 -3.37
N ALA A 125 24.31 15.12 -4.34
CA ALA A 125 23.37 14.66 -5.37
C ALA A 125 24.09 14.05 -6.59
N GLU A 126 25.41 14.24 -6.72
CA GLU A 126 26.19 13.77 -7.86
C GLU A 126 25.98 12.26 -8.10
N GLY A 127 25.60 11.90 -9.33
CA GLY A 127 25.38 10.51 -9.76
C GLY A 127 24.02 9.90 -9.36
N GLU A 128 23.17 10.64 -8.65
CA GLU A 128 21.86 10.15 -8.19
C GLU A 128 20.65 10.93 -8.77
N VAL A 129 20.90 12.09 -9.40
CA VAL A 129 19.87 12.90 -10.06
C VAL A 129 19.16 12.10 -11.15
N GLY A 130 17.83 12.01 -11.05
CA GLY A 130 16.98 11.34 -12.05
C GLY A 130 17.13 9.81 -12.13
N LYS A 131 17.97 9.17 -11.31
CA LYS A 131 18.37 7.77 -11.49
C LYS A 131 17.29 6.76 -11.10
N VAL A 132 16.62 7.01 -9.98
CA VAL A 132 15.62 6.10 -9.38
C VAL A 132 14.21 6.71 -9.34
N GLY A 133 14.04 7.88 -9.94
CA GLY A 133 12.82 8.66 -9.92
C GLY A 133 13.01 9.98 -10.66
N VAL A 134 11.96 10.80 -10.71
CA VAL A 134 12.04 12.12 -11.31
C VAL A 134 12.79 13.10 -10.39
N ALA A 135 13.67 13.92 -10.96
CA ALA A 135 14.32 15.02 -10.25
C ALA A 135 13.40 16.24 -10.16
N ILE A 136 13.18 16.78 -8.95
CA ILE A 136 12.39 17.99 -8.71
C ILE A 136 13.18 18.91 -7.77
N SER A 137 13.75 19.98 -8.31
CA SER A 137 14.46 21.01 -7.53
C SER A 137 13.65 22.31 -7.42
N SER A 138 12.64 22.49 -8.27
CA SER A 138 11.87 23.72 -8.35
C SER A 138 10.39 23.48 -8.67
N LEU A 139 9.60 24.55 -8.58
CA LEU A 139 8.22 24.53 -9.05
C LEU A 139 8.13 24.34 -10.57
N GLU A 140 9.12 24.81 -11.35
CA GLU A 140 9.16 24.65 -12.81
C GLU A 140 9.26 23.17 -13.23
N ASP A 141 10.02 22.37 -12.48
CA ASP A 141 10.08 20.92 -12.71
C ASP A 141 8.72 20.27 -12.46
N MET A 142 8.03 20.69 -11.41
CA MET A 142 6.69 20.19 -11.09
C MET A 142 5.64 20.62 -12.14
N GLU A 143 5.80 21.80 -12.73
CA GLU A 143 4.97 22.28 -13.84
C GLU A 143 5.16 21.42 -15.08
N THR A 144 6.42 21.17 -15.45
CA THR A 144 6.79 20.27 -16.55
C THR A 144 6.25 18.87 -16.31
N LEU A 145 6.41 18.34 -15.09
CA LEU A 145 5.97 17.00 -14.71
C LEU A 145 4.46 16.78 -14.94
N PHE A 146 3.65 17.81 -14.74
CA PHE A 146 2.19 17.75 -14.86
C PHE A 146 1.62 18.52 -16.05
N ASP A 147 2.48 18.93 -17.00
CA ASP A 147 2.01 19.61 -18.21
C ASP A 147 1.03 18.73 -19.00
N GLY A 148 -0.10 19.33 -19.40
CA GLY A 148 -1.19 18.63 -20.09
C GLY A 148 -1.94 17.57 -19.25
N ILE A 149 -1.67 17.43 -17.95
CA ILE A 149 -2.38 16.49 -17.07
C ILE A 149 -3.40 17.26 -16.19
N PRO A 150 -4.72 17.02 -16.34
CA PRO A 150 -5.74 17.73 -15.58
C PRO A 150 -5.82 17.24 -14.13
N LEU A 151 -5.26 18.00 -13.19
CA LEU A 151 -5.15 17.60 -11.77
C LEU A 151 -6.51 17.50 -11.04
N ASP A 152 -7.60 18.04 -11.59
CA ASP A 152 -8.96 17.90 -11.03
C ASP A 152 -9.67 16.60 -11.44
N LYS A 153 -9.12 15.87 -12.41
CA LYS A 153 -9.68 14.62 -12.97
C LYS A 153 -8.86 13.39 -12.61
N VAL A 154 -7.56 13.56 -12.38
CA VAL A 154 -6.63 12.47 -12.11
C VAL A 154 -6.27 12.43 -10.63
N SER A 155 -6.24 11.23 -10.04
CA SER A 155 -5.74 11.08 -8.68
C SER A 155 -4.23 10.84 -8.69
N THR A 156 -3.45 11.69 -8.02
CA THR A 156 -1.98 11.57 -7.96
C THR A 156 -1.51 11.07 -6.60
N SER A 157 -0.68 10.03 -6.59
CA SER A 157 0.05 9.58 -5.40
C SER A 157 1.51 10.03 -5.53
N MET A 158 2.05 10.67 -4.52
CA MET A 158 3.44 11.12 -4.46
C MET A 158 4.18 10.33 -3.38
N THR A 159 5.16 9.53 -3.79
CA THR A 159 5.92 8.70 -2.86
C THR A 159 7.10 9.46 -2.31
N ILE A 160 6.76 10.37 -1.42
CA ILE A 160 7.66 11.32 -0.82
C ILE A 160 7.38 11.40 0.69
N ASN A 161 8.44 11.55 1.49
CA ASN A 161 8.38 11.43 2.94
C ASN A 161 8.93 12.67 3.63
N ALA A 162 10.24 12.77 3.85
CA ALA A 162 10.81 13.88 4.62
C ALA A 162 10.45 15.28 4.06
N PRO A 163 10.49 15.52 2.73
CA PRO A 163 10.04 16.79 2.15
C PRO A 163 8.57 16.76 1.66
N ALA A 164 7.74 15.82 2.13
CA ALA A 164 6.39 15.63 1.59
C ALA A 164 5.51 16.88 1.61
N ALA A 165 5.61 17.69 2.67
CA ALA A 165 4.88 18.95 2.76
C ALA A 165 5.29 19.97 1.67
N ILE A 166 6.57 19.99 1.30
CA ILE A 166 7.13 20.88 0.28
C ILE A 166 6.61 20.46 -1.10
N LEU A 167 6.72 19.17 -1.43
CA LEU A 167 6.24 18.66 -2.73
C LEU A 167 4.72 18.75 -2.85
N LEU A 168 3.98 18.60 -1.74
CA LEU A 168 2.53 18.89 -1.72
C LEU A 168 2.24 20.37 -1.99
N ALA A 169 3.02 21.29 -1.42
CA ALA A 169 2.86 22.73 -1.68
C ALA A 169 3.13 23.06 -3.16
N MET A 170 4.16 22.47 -3.76
CA MET A 170 4.43 22.60 -5.20
C MET A 170 3.27 22.06 -6.04
N TYR A 171 2.76 20.86 -5.73
CA TYR A 171 1.61 20.28 -6.42
C TYR A 171 0.36 21.18 -6.35
N ILE A 172 0.08 21.78 -5.18
CA ILE A 172 -1.00 22.75 -5.01
C ILE A 172 -0.77 24.01 -5.85
N ALA A 173 0.47 24.50 -5.93
CA ALA A 173 0.81 25.67 -6.75
C ALA A 173 0.59 25.39 -8.25
N VAL A 174 0.98 24.21 -8.74
CA VAL A 174 0.69 23.78 -10.12
C VAL A 174 -0.80 23.70 -10.36
N ALA A 175 -1.57 23.10 -9.45
CA ALA A 175 -3.03 23.05 -9.56
C ALA A 175 -3.66 24.45 -9.67
N LYS A 176 -3.21 25.40 -8.84
CA LYS A 176 -3.66 26.80 -8.91
C LYS A 176 -3.32 27.45 -10.25
N LYS A 177 -2.12 27.23 -10.79
CA LYS A 177 -1.72 27.72 -12.12
C LYS A 177 -2.57 27.12 -13.24
N GLN A 178 -3.00 25.86 -13.10
CA GLN A 178 -3.96 25.23 -14.01
C GLN A 178 -5.42 25.71 -13.81
N GLY A 179 -5.69 26.60 -12.86
CA GLY A 179 -7.04 27.07 -12.53
C GLY A 179 -7.90 26.04 -11.78
N VAL A 180 -7.28 25.03 -11.17
CA VAL A 180 -7.96 24.00 -10.39
C VAL A 180 -8.22 24.48 -8.96
N GLU A 181 -9.46 24.32 -8.52
CA GLU A 181 -9.85 24.56 -7.13
C GLU A 181 -9.23 23.49 -6.21
N VAL A 182 -8.54 23.93 -5.16
CA VAL A 182 -7.67 23.06 -4.34
C VAL A 182 -8.45 21.97 -3.60
N SER A 183 -9.70 22.24 -3.20
CA SER A 183 -10.54 21.26 -2.51
C SER A 183 -10.99 20.09 -3.40
N ARG A 184 -10.92 20.25 -4.74
CA ARG A 184 -11.19 19.18 -5.72
C ARG A 184 -10.02 18.22 -5.91
N LEU A 185 -8.82 18.56 -5.43
CA LEU A 185 -7.63 17.72 -5.61
C LEU A 185 -7.77 16.37 -4.90
N ARG A 186 -7.49 15.30 -5.63
CA ARG A 186 -7.53 13.93 -5.12
C ARG A 186 -6.14 13.34 -5.21
N GLY A 187 -5.63 12.83 -4.10
CA GLY A 187 -4.30 12.25 -4.11
C GLY A 187 -3.85 11.78 -2.76
N THR A 188 -2.57 11.42 -2.70
CA THR A 188 -1.90 10.93 -1.51
C THR A 188 -0.46 11.42 -1.52
N ILE A 189 0.04 11.86 -0.37
CA ILE A 189 1.49 11.89 -0.10
C ILE A 189 1.83 10.74 0.83
N GLN A 190 2.99 10.11 0.67
CA GLN A 190 3.36 8.99 1.54
C GLN A 190 3.54 9.45 2.99
N ASN A 191 4.33 10.50 3.22
CA ASN A 191 4.39 11.27 4.47
C ASN A 191 4.52 10.44 5.77
N ASP A 192 5.13 9.26 5.67
CA ASP A 192 5.34 8.36 6.82
C ASP A 192 6.84 8.38 7.17
N ILE A 193 7.23 9.24 8.11
CA ILE A 193 8.62 9.37 8.52
C ILE A 193 9.09 8.23 9.45
N LEU A 194 8.20 7.66 10.27
CA LEU A 194 8.57 6.63 11.23
C LEU A 194 9.17 5.41 10.54
N LYS A 195 8.58 4.95 9.43
CA LYS A 195 9.16 3.87 8.62
C LYS A 195 10.47 4.24 7.90
N GLU A 196 10.78 5.53 7.73
CA GLU A 196 12.09 5.94 7.21
C GLU A 196 13.21 5.55 8.18
N TYR A 197 13.02 5.77 9.48
CA TYR A 197 14.04 5.44 10.47
C TYR A 197 14.26 3.94 10.66
N VAL A 198 13.25 3.11 10.41
CA VAL A 198 13.33 1.66 10.68
C VAL A 198 13.65 0.82 9.45
N ALA A 199 13.31 1.27 8.24
CA ALA A 199 13.37 0.42 7.05
C ALA A 199 13.89 1.09 5.78
N ARG A 200 13.59 2.38 5.53
CA ARG A 200 13.82 2.99 4.21
C ARG A 200 14.99 3.98 4.12
N GLY A 201 15.31 4.69 5.20
CA GLY A 201 16.53 5.50 5.32
C GLY A 201 16.51 6.90 4.69
N THR A 202 15.39 7.43 4.20
CA THR A 202 15.32 8.76 3.55
C THR A 202 14.78 9.86 4.47
N TYR A 203 15.25 9.90 5.71
CA TYR A 203 14.91 10.96 6.67
C TYR A 203 15.89 12.15 6.58
N ILE A 204 15.42 13.35 6.94
CA ILE A 204 16.24 14.58 6.97
C ILE A 204 16.44 15.04 8.42
N PHE A 205 15.33 15.24 9.14
CA PHE A 205 15.35 15.78 10.51
C PHE A 205 15.29 14.67 11.57
N PRO A 206 15.60 14.97 12.84
CA PRO A 206 15.32 14.07 13.96
C PRO A 206 13.82 13.72 14.08
N PRO A 207 13.45 12.65 14.79
CA PRO A 207 12.06 12.18 14.83
C PRO A 207 11.04 13.22 15.26
N GLN A 208 11.32 14.02 16.29
CA GLN A 208 10.36 14.97 16.85
C GLN A 208 9.95 16.11 15.88
N PRO A 209 10.89 16.87 15.26
CA PRO A 209 10.52 17.86 14.24
C PRO A 209 9.87 17.22 13.00
N SER A 210 10.26 16.02 12.59
CA SER A 210 9.60 15.32 11.48
C SER A 210 8.14 14.97 11.79
N MET A 211 7.85 14.50 13.01
CA MET A 211 6.47 14.23 13.46
C MET A 211 5.62 15.51 13.46
N ARG A 212 6.21 16.65 13.85
CA ARG A 212 5.53 17.95 13.77
C ARG A 212 5.09 18.26 12.34
N LEU A 213 5.97 18.12 11.34
CA LEU A 213 5.64 18.39 9.94
C LEU A 213 4.46 17.55 9.44
N ILE A 214 4.35 16.30 9.90
CA ILE A 214 3.22 15.42 9.58
C ILE A 214 1.92 15.97 10.18
N THR A 215 1.93 16.37 11.46
CA THR A 215 0.74 16.96 12.09
C THR A 215 0.35 18.32 11.51
N ASP A 216 1.33 19.14 11.11
CA ASP A 216 1.08 20.42 10.41
C ASP A 216 0.43 20.17 9.04
N THR A 217 0.85 19.11 8.34
CA THR A 217 0.23 18.66 7.09
C THR A 217 -1.21 18.19 7.30
N PHE A 218 -1.48 17.45 8.38
CA PHE A 218 -2.85 17.03 8.71
C PHE A 218 -3.76 18.23 8.95
N ARG A 219 -3.29 19.21 9.73
CA ARG A 219 -4.01 20.46 10.02
C ARG A 219 -4.31 21.22 8.74
N TYR A 220 -3.32 21.41 7.87
CA TYR A 220 -3.51 22.14 6.62
C TYR A 220 -4.52 21.44 5.69
N CYS A 221 -4.37 20.13 5.48
CA CYS A 221 -5.23 19.38 4.58
C CYS A 221 -6.67 19.25 5.08
N LYS A 222 -6.90 19.18 6.40
CA LYS A 222 -8.24 19.20 6.99
C LYS A 222 -9.07 20.37 6.44
N ASP A 223 -8.48 21.57 6.43
CA ASP A 223 -9.21 22.80 6.10
C ASP A 223 -9.20 23.12 4.60
N ASN A 224 -8.18 22.66 3.85
CA ASN A 224 -7.93 23.10 2.48
C ASN A 224 -8.01 21.99 1.42
N LEU A 225 -7.72 20.74 1.79
CA LEU A 225 -7.67 19.59 0.87
C LEU A 225 -8.54 18.43 1.40
N PRO A 226 -9.87 18.64 1.50
CA PRO A 226 -10.78 17.67 2.10
C PRO A 226 -10.86 16.36 1.32
N LEU A 227 -10.27 16.22 0.14
CA LEU A 227 -10.24 14.98 -0.66
C LEU A 227 -8.87 14.30 -0.70
N TRP A 228 -7.85 14.87 -0.06
CA TRP A 228 -6.47 14.37 -0.08
C TRP A 228 -6.21 13.38 1.07
N ASN A 229 -5.51 12.28 0.79
CA ASN A 229 -5.03 11.38 1.83
C ASN A 229 -3.68 11.91 2.34
N THR A 230 -3.65 12.32 3.60
CA THR A 230 -2.55 13.12 4.17
C THR A 230 -1.31 12.31 4.53
N ILE A 231 -1.45 11.00 4.57
CA ILE A 231 -0.41 10.03 4.86
C ILE A 231 -0.80 8.67 4.29
N SER A 232 0.21 7.89 3.91
CA SER A 232 0.10 6.48 3.59
C SER A 232 0.98 5.69 4.54
N ILE A 233 0.42 5.24 5.66
CA ILE A 233 1.14 4.55 6.74
C ILE A 233 1.58 3.18 6.24
N SER A 234 2.89 2.97 6.15
CA SER A 234 3.49 2.01 5.22
C SER A 234 4.16 0.82 5.91
N GLY A 235 3.61 -0.37 5.67
CA GLY A 235 4.24 -1.66 5.93
C GLY A 235 5.07 -2.20 4.76
N TYR A 236 4.84 -1.76 3.52
CA TYR A 236 5.57 -2.27 2.34
C TYR A 236 7.09 -2.28 2.54
N HIS A 237 7.69 -1.13 2.87
CA HIS A 237 9.14 -1.02 3.05
C HIS A 237 9.67 -1.86 4.21
N ILE A 238 8.88 -1.97 5.29
CA ILE A 238 9.19 -2.83 6.44
C ILE A 238 9.18 -4.29 5.99
N ARG A 239 8.28 -4.68 5.08
CA ARG A 239 8.21 -6.01 4.50
C ARG A 239 9.39 -6.28 3.56
N GLU A 240 9.71 -5.35 2.67
CA GLU A 240 10.86 -5.44 1.77
C GLU A 240 12.18 -5.52 2.54
N ALA A 241 12.28 -4.87 3.71
CA ALA A 241 13.44 -4.95 4.61
C ALA A 241 13.57 -6.29 5.36
N GLY A 242 12.67 -7.26 5.13
CA GLY A 242 12.78 -8.62 5.64
C GLY A 242 11.86 -8.98 6.80
N SER A 243 10.85 -8.17 7.11
CA SER A 243 9.87 -8.53 8.14
C SER A 243 8.90 -9.63 7.70
N THR A 244 8.31 -10.33 8.66
CA THR A 244 7.19 -11.27 8.44
C THR A 244 5.86 -10.53 8.25
N ALA A 245 4.78 -11.24 7.88
CA ALA A 245 3.46 -10.62 7.69
C ALA A 245 2.89 -10.07 9.00
N VAL A 246 3.20 -10.76 10.10
CA VAL A 246 2.82 -10.36 11.45
C VAL A 246 3.56 -9.09 11.86
N GLN A 247 4.88 -9.03 11.64
CA GLN A 247 5.69 -7.86 11.96
C GLN A 247 5.31 -6.65 11.10
N GLU A 248 5.08 -6.84 9.80
CA GLU A 248 4.59 -5.79 8.91
C GLU A 248 3.33 -5.13 9.46
N VAL A 249 2.31 -5.92 9.82
CA VAL A 249 1.06 -5.37 10.38
C VAL A 249 1.28 -4.73 11.74
N ALA A 250 2.03 -5.38 12.63
CA ALA A 250 2.27 -4.88 13.98
C ALA A 250 3.00 -3.53 13.98
N PHE A 251 4.10 -3.43 13.24
CA PHE A 251 4.90 -2.20 13.17
C PHE A 251 4.14 -1.08 12.45
N THR A 252 3.40 -1.39 11.38
CA THR A 252 2.58 -0.40 10.67
C THR A 252 1.47 0.16 11.57
N LEU A 253 0.79 -0.70 12.34
CA LEU A 253 -0.24 -0.26 13.29
C LEU A 253 0.35 0.51 14.47
N ALA A 254 1.55 0.15 14.93
CA ALA A 254 2.27 0.92 15.95
C ALA A 254 2.60 2.34 15.47
N ASN A 255 3.10 2.49 14.23
CA ASN A 255 3.31 3.79 13.61
C ASN A 255 1.99 4.56 13.47
N ALA A 256 0.91 3.89 13.05
CA ALA A 256 -0.40 4.52 12.94
C ALA A 256 -0.91 5.07 14.28
N ILE A 257 -0.75 4.30 15.36
CA ILE A 257 -1.08 4.74 16.72
C ILE A 257 -0.26 5.96 17.11
N ALA A 258 1.05 5.98 16.81
CA ALA A 258 1.91 7.13 17.09
C ALA A 258 1.49 8.39 16.33
N TYR A 259 1.10 8.28 15.05
CA TYR A 259 0.60 9.41 14.27
C TYR A 259 -0.74 9.95 14.78
N VAL A 260 -1.69 9.07 15.10
CA VAL A 260 -2.98 9.49 15.64
C VAL A 260 -2.79 10.18 16.99
N GLN A 261 -1.95 9.62 17.88
CA GLN A 261 -1.66 10.22 19.16
C GLN A 261 -1.00 11.60 19.01
N ALA A 262 0.03 11.71 18.16
CA ALA A 262 0.72 12.99 17.93
C ALA A 262 -0.22 14.08 17.39
N ALA A 263 -1.17 13.73 16.52
CA ALA A 263 -2.18 14.64 16.01
C ALA A 263 -3.15 15.12 17.11
N ILE A 264 -3.59 14.21 17.99
CA ILE A 264 -4.45 14.54 19.14
C ILE A 264 -3.70 15.43 20.14
N ASP A 265 -2.44 15.14 20.42
CA ASP A 265 -1.61 15.89 21.38
C ASP A 265 -1.43 17.36 20.97
N VAL A 266 -1.51 17.67 19.66
CA VAL A 266 -1.50 19.04 19.13
C VAL A 266 -2.89 19.64 18.89
N GLY A 267 -3.94 19.00 19.44
CA GLY A 267 -5.30 19.52 19.49
C GLY A 267 -6.20 19.19 18.28
N LEU A 268 -5.83 18.25 17.42
CA LEU A 268 -6.73 17.80 16.34
C LEU A 268 -7.74 16.78 16.87
N ASP A 269 -9.02 16.96 16.55
CA ASP A 269 -10.03 15.94 16.81
C ASP A 269 -9.77 14.72 15.91
N VAL A 270 -9.85 13.52 16.48
CA VAL A 270 -9.56 12.26 15.76
C VAL A 270 -10.41 12.10 14.50
N ASP A 271 -11.67 12.51 14.53
CA ASP A 271 -12.60 12.34 13.41
C ASP A 271 -12.42 13.40 12.31
N ASP A 272 -11.64 14.45 12.57
CA ASP A 272 -11.31 15.47 11.56
C ASP A 272 -10.26 14.98 10.55
N PHE A 273 -9.31 14.16 10.98
CA PHE A 273 -8.19 13.71 10.13
C PHE A 273 -8.19 12.21 9.87
N ALA A 274 -8.68 11.36 10.78
CA ALA A 274 -8.66 9.91 10.60
C ALA A 274 -9.35 9.42 9.31
N PRO A 275 -10.46 10.02 8.84
CA PRO A 275 -11.08 9.66 7.56
C PRO A 275 -10.21 9.91 6.32
N ARG A 276 -9.04 10.56 6.47
CA ARG A 276 -8.06 10.85 5.42
C ARG A 276 -6.77 10.04 5.57
N LEU A 277 -6.63 9.25 6.64
CA LEU A 277 -5.55 8.28 6.75
C LEU A 277 -5.72 7.17 5.70
N SER A 278 -4.59 6.73 5.17
CA SER A 278 -4.48 5.58 4.28
C SER A 278 -3.26 4.76 4.66
N PHE A 279 -3.17 3.54 4.15
CA PHE A 279 -2.12 2.59 4.45
C PHE A 279 -1.47 2.03 3.18
N PHE A 280 -0.30 1.43 3.32
CA PHE A 280 0.40 0.81 2.21
C PHE A 280 1.12 -0.47 2.64
N PHE A 281 0.78 -1.60 2.01
CA PHE A 281 1.31 -2.92 2.38
C PHE A 281 1.93 -3.64 1.18
N GLY A 282 2.83 -4.59 1.46
CA GLY A 282 3.32 -5.53 0.45
C GLY A 282 2.33 -6.65 0.18
N ALA A 283 2.45 -7.33 -0.96
CA ALA A 283 1.82 -8.62 -1.22
C ALA A 283 2.91 -9.63 -1.62
N HIS A 284 3.14 -10.60 -0.74
CA HIS A 284 4.18 -11.62 -0.89
C HIS A 284 3.67 -12.94 -1.52
N ASN A 285 4.58 -13.90 -1.72
CA ASN A 285 4.28 -15.17 -2.42
C ASN A 285 3.23 -16.07 -1.75
N ASN A 286 2.96 -15.93 -0.45
CA ASN A 286 1.98 -16.78 0.24
C ASN A 286 0.56 -16.20 0.11
N LEU A 287 -0.15 -16.62 -0.93
CA LEU A 287 -1.48 -16.14 -1.30
C LEU A 287 -2.46 -16.01 -0.12
N PHE A 288 -2.60 -17.08 0.67
CA PHE A 288 -3.58 -17.12 1.76
C PHE A 288 -3.15 -16.31 2.98
N GLU A 289 -1.86 -16.35 3.33
CA GLU A 289 -1.31 -15.54 4.42
C GLU A 289 -1.50 -14.04 4.15
N GLU A 290 -1.21 -13.60 2.92
CA GLU A 290 -1.35 -12.20 2.53
C GLU A 290 -2.81 -11.76 2.50
N ALA A 291 -3.73 -12.57 1.94
CA ALA A 291 -5.15 -12.29 2.00
C ALA A 291 -5.67 -12.22 3.45
N ALA A 292 -5.18 -13.09 4.34
CA ALA A 292 -5.51 -13.07 5.77
C ALA A 292 -4.94 -11.82 6.47
N LYS A 293 -3.70 -11.43 6.15
CA LYS A 293 -3.01 -10.24 6.66
C LYS A 293 -3.84 -8.98 6.46
N PHE A 294 -4.29 -8.73 5.23
CA PHE A 294 -5.07 -7.53 4.91
C PHE A 294 -6.41 -7.48 5.66
N ARG A 295 -7.08 -8.64 5.81
CA ARG A 295 -8.33 -8.77 6.56
C ARG A 295 -8.13 -8.54 8.05
N ALA A 296 -7.06 -9.10 8.61
CA ALA A 296 -6.68 -8.92 10.02
C ALA A 296 -6.32 -7.46 10.31
N ALA A 297 -5.53 -6.82 9.45
CA ALA A 297 -5.14 -5.42 9.59
C ALA A 297 -6.35 -4.47 9.67
N ARG A 298 -7.35 -4.64 8.80
CA ARG A 298 -8.59 -3.85 8.85
C ARG A 298 -9.34 -4.01 10.17
N ARG A 299 -9.48 -5.26 10.63
CA ARG A 299 -10.18 -5.55 11.89
C ARG A 299 -9.49 -4.93 13.09
N LEU A 300 -8.17 -5.06 13.14
CA LEU A 300 -7.35 -4.49 14.20
C LEU A 300 -7.44 -2.97 14.19
N TRP A 301 -7.31 -2.34 13.03
CA TRP A 301 -7.44 -0.89 12.90
C TRP A 301 -8.79 -0.35 13.34
N ALA A 302 -9.88 -0.99 12.92
CA ALA A 302 -11.23 -0.58 13.31
C ALA A 302 -11.42 -0.61 14.83
N ARG A 303 -10.88 -1.64 15.50
CA ARG A 303 -10.88 -1.76 16.97
C ARG A 303 -10.00 -0.70 17.62
N ILE A 304 -8.78 -0.49 17.12
CA ILE A 304 -7.87 0.55 17.63
C ILE A 304 -8.54 1.93 17.60
N MET A 305 -9.11 2.33 16.45
CA MET A 305 -9.72 3.64 16.32
C MET A 305 -10.95 3.82 17.20
N LYS A 306 -11.81 2.80 17.29
CA LYS A 306 -13.02 2.85 18.11
C LYS A 306 -12.72 2.77 19.60
N ASP A 307 -11.91 1.80 20.02
CA ASP A 307 -11.78 1.41 21.43
C ASP A 307 -10.65 2.18 22.12
N ARG A 308 -9.54 2.45 21.43
CA ARG A 308 -8.39 3.20 22.00
C ARG A 308 -8.54 4.70 21.84
N PHE A 309 -8.92 5.17 20.66
CA PHE A 309 -9.01 6.60 20.34
C PHE A 309 -10.42 7.18 20.44
N GLY A 310 -11.43 6.35 20.74
CA GLY A 310 -12.80 6.82 20.94
C GLY A 310 -13.45 7.47 19.72
N ALA A 311 -12.91 7.21 18.52
CA ALA A 311 -13.42 7.79 17.27
C ALA A 311 -14.90 7.40 17.09
N ARG A 312 -15.73 8.36 16.70
CA ARG A 312 -17.20 8.20 16.60
C ARG A 312 -17.66 8.10 15.16
N ASN A 313 -16.91 8.69 14.22
CA ASN A 313 -17.20 8.61 12.80
C ASN A 313 -16.81 7.23 12.24
N PRO A 314 -17.75 6.45 11.67
CA PRO A 314 -17.43 5.14 11.09
C PRO A 314 -16.36 5.19 9.99
N ARG A 315 -16.20 6.33 9.30
CA ARG A 315 -15.14 6.51 8.30
C ARG A 315 -13.74 6.50 8.91
N SER A 316 -13.58 6.98 10.15
CA SER A 316 -12.32 6.96 10.89
C SER A 316 -11.87 5.55 11.24
N TRP A 317 -12.79 4.59 11.31
CA TRP A 317 -12.48 3.18 11.59
C TRP A 317 -12.06 2.39 10.35
N THR A 318 -12.25 2.95 9.15
CA THR A 318 -11.92 2.25 7.91
C THR A 318 -10.42 2.29 7.63
N MET A 319 -9.84 1.16 7.26
CA MET A 319 -8.48 1.08 6.74
C MET A 319 -8.56 0.93 5.22
N ARG A 320 -8.30 2.04 4.52
CA ARG A 320 -8.08 2.04 3.07
C ARG A 320 -6.60 1.89 2.80
N PHE A 321 -6.23 0.99 1.91
CA PHE A 321 -4.82 0.73 1.66
C PHE A 321 -4.50 0.54 0.18
N HIS A 322 -3.29 0.98 -0.16
CA HIS A 322 -2.59 0.59 -1.37
C HIS A 322 -1.83 -0.71 -1.12
N THR A 323 -1.64 -1.50 -2.17
CA THR A 323 -0.78 -2.68 -2.16
C THR A 323 0.22 -2.61 -3.30
N GLN A 324 1.45 -3.05 -3.04
CA GLN A 324 2.46 -3.31 -4.06
C GLN A 324 2.90 -4.76 -3.94
N THR A 325 3.03 -5.44 -5.07
CA THR A 325 3.61 -6.79 -5.14
C THR A 325 5.07 -6.78 -4.67
N ALA A 326 5.57 -7.83 -4.04
CA ALA A 326 6.86 -7.81 -3.35
C ALA A 326 8.06 -7.80 -4.32
N GLY A 327 8.85 -6.72 -4.31
CA GLY A 327 10.03 -6.56 -5.17
C GLY A 327 11.14 -7.54 -4.81
N CYS A 328 11.38 -7.72 -3.51
CA CYS A 328 12.41 -8.63 -2.97
C CYS A 328 12.23 -10.11 -3.35
N THR A 329 11.07 -10.48 -3.90
CA THR A 329 10.79 -11.85 -4.37
C THR A 329 11.11 -12.09 -5.85
N LEU A 330 11.40 -11.03 -6.59
CA LEU A 330 11.63 -11.09 -8.04
C LEU A 330 13.08 -11.40 -8.35
N THR A 331 13.30 -12.22 -9.38
CA THR A 331 14.62 -12.75 -9.72
C THR A 331 15.16 -12.13 -10.99
N ALA A 332 16.46 -11.82 -11.01
CA ALA A 332 17.17 -11.39 -12.21
C ALA A 332 17.27 -12.55 -13.24
N GLN A 333 17.41 -13.77 -12.74
CA GLN A 333 17.42 -14.97 -13.57
C GLN A 333 15.99 -15.37 -13.93
N GLN A 334 15.79 -15.75 -15.20
CA GLN A 334 14.49 -16.13 -15.75
C GLN A 334 13.38 -15.11 -15.41
N PRO A 335 13.53 -13.84 -15.84
CA PRO A 335 12.66 -12.75 -15.41
C PRO A 335 11.18 -12.99 -15.78
N ASP A 336 10.86 -13.79 -16.79
CA ASP A 336 9.48 -14.11 -17.13
C ASP A 336 8.75 -14.91 -16.03
N ASN A 337 9.48 -15.62 -15.15
CA ASN A 337 8.89 -16.22 -13.95
C ASN A 337 8.32 -15.17 -12.99
N ASN A 338 8.83 -13.93 -13.03
CA ASN A 338 8.32 -12.82 -12.23
C ASN A 338 6.89 -12.46 -12.63
N VAL A 339 6.49 -12.65 -13.89
CA VAL A 339 5.09 -12.45 -14.32
C VAL A 339 4.16 -13.37 -13.55
N VAL A 340 4.54 -14.64 -13.38
CA VAL A 340 3.76 -15.63 -12.61
C VAL A 340 3.74 -15.26 -11.12
N ARG A 341 4.88 -14.86 -10.55
CA ARG A 341 4.97 -14.42 -9.14
C ARG A 341 4.04 -13.22 -8.87
N VAL A 342 4.18 -12.18 -9.68
CA VAL A 342 3.38 -10.95 -9.59
C VAL A 342 1.89 -11.24 -9.78
N THR A 343 1.51 -12.17 -10.66
CA THR A 343 0.11 -12.58 -10.84
C THR A 343 -0.49 -13.14 -9.54
N LEU A 344 0.22 -14.04 -8.85
CA LEU A 344 -0.25 -14.61 -7.57
C LEU A 344 -0.30 -13.56 -6.46
N GLN A 345 0.68 -12.66 -6.41
CA GLN A 345 0.73 -11.56 -5.44
C GLN A 345 -0.38 -10.54 -5.66
N ALA A 346 -0.65 -10.19 -6.93
CA ALA A 346 -1.77 -9.34 -7.32
C ALA A 346 -3.11 -9.97 -6.92
N LEU A 347 -3.29 -11.27 -7.18
CA LEU A 347 -4.48 -11.99 -6.76
C LEU A 347 -4.65 -11.97 -5.23
N ALA A 348 -3.57 -12.12 -4.46
CA ALA A 348 -3.61 -12.00 -3.00
C ALA A 348 -4.09 -10.61 -2.54
N ALA A 349 -3.61 -9.55 -3.18
CA ALA A 349 -4.03 -8.18 -2.90
C ALA A 349 -5.52 -7.95 -3.20
N VAL A 350 -6.01 -8.49 -4.33
CA VAL A 350 -7.41 -8.40 -4.75
C VAL A 350 -8.32 -9.20 -3.81
N LEU A 351 -8.01 -10.46 -3.52
CA LEU A 351 -8.75 -11.26 -2.53
C LEU A 351 -8.69 -10.66 -1.13
N GLY A 352 -7.61 -9.93 -0.84
CA GLY A 352 -7.41 -9.14 0.37
C GLY A 352 -8.27 -7.89 0.46
N GLY A 353 -8.81 -7.37 -0.64
CA GLY A 353 -9.67 -6.18 -0.66
C GLY A 353 -8.92 -4.84 -0.71
N THR A 354 -7.79 -4.75 -1.44
CA THR A 354 -7.03 -3.50 -1.67
C THR A 354 -7.81 -2.39 -2.40
N GLN A 355 -7.48 -1.11 -2.18
CA GLN A 355 -8.13 0.03 -2.85
C GLN A 355 -7.33 0.53 -4.07
N SER A 356 -6.03 0.29 -4.09
CA SER A 356 -5.16 0.56 -5.23
C SER A 356 -4.02 -0.44 -5.28
N LEU A 357 -3.61 -0.84 -6.48
CA LEU A 357 -2.61 -1.88 -6.66
C LEU A 357 -1.52 -1.45 -7.64
N HIS A 358 -0.28 -1.68 -7.23
CA HIS A 358 0.90 -1.66 -8.08
C HIS A 358 1.35 -3.10 -8.30
N THR A 359 1.50 -3.48 -9.55
CA THR A 359 2.14 -4.73 -9.96
C THR A 359 3.53 -4.41 -10.48
N ASN A 360 4.54 -5.00 -9.86
CA ASN A 360 5.94 -4.84 -10.28
C ASN A 360 6.11 -5.43 -11.67
N SER A 361 7.14 -4.95 -12.36
CA SER A 361 7.45 -5.42 -13.69
C SER A 361 8.41 -6.61 -13.65
N ARG A 362 8.49 -7.37 -14.75
CA ARG A 362 9.34 -8.58 -14.79
C ARG A 362 10.84 -8.30 -14.63
N ASP A 363 11.26 -7.07 -14.89
CA ASP A 363 12.64 -6.54 -14.87
C ASP A 363 13.05 -5.87 -13.54
N GLU A 364 12.15 -5.84 -12.54
CA GLU A 364 12.32 -5.15 -11.25
C GLU A 364 13.63 -5.47 -10.52
N ALA A 365 14.14 -6.70 -10.65
CA ALA A 365 15.32 -7.15 -9.91
C ALA A 365 16.61 -6.42 -10.32
N LEU A 366 16.65 -5.79 -11.49
CA LEU A 366 17.86 -5.15 -12.04
C LEU A 366 17.66 -3.71 -12.48
N SER A 367 16.47 -3.35 -12.96
CA SER A 367 16.26 -2.03 -13.57
C SER A 367 14.87 -1.50 -13.30
N LEU A 368 14.72 -0.21 -13.59
CA LEU A 368 13.41 0.41 -13.76
C LEU A 368 12.68 -0.24 -14.95
N PRO A 369 11.34 -0.21 -14.94
CA PRO A 369 10.54 -0.95 -15.90
C PRO A 369 10.52 -0.29 -17.29
N THR A 370 10.78 -1.09 -18.32
CA THR A 370 10.53 -0.70 -19.71
C THR A 370 9.04 -0.51 -20.01
N GLU A 371 8.71 0.04 -21.18
CA GLU A 371 7.30 0.12 -21.60
C GLU A 371 6.64 -1.25 -21.74
N ASP A 372 7.34 -2.21 -22.32
CA ASP A 372 6.80 -3.56 -22.51
C ASP A 372 6.57 -4.27 -21.17
N SER A 373 7.54 -4.19 -20.25
CA SER A 373 7.42 -4.84 -18.95
C SER A 373 6.31 -4.22 -18.10
N VAL A 374 6.17 -2.88 -18.08
CA VAL A 374 5.07 -2.24 -17.32
C VAL A 374 3.71 -2.53 -17.95
N ARG A 375 3.64 -2.67 -19.29
CA ARG A 375 2.40 -3.00 -19.99
C ARG A 375 1.93 -4.39 -19.55
N ILE A 376 2.83 -5.37 -19.46
CA ILE A 376 2.51 -6.71 -18.92
C ILE A 376 2.03 -6.61 -17.46
N ALA A 377 2.68 -5.80 -16.64
CA ALA A 377 2.25 -5.60 -15.26
C ALA A 377 0.82 -5.03 -15.18
N LEU A 378 0.51 -4.01 -15.97
CA LEU A 378 -0.85 -3.45 -16.05
C LEU A 378 -1.87 -4.48 -16.58
N ARG A 379 -1.51 -5.25 -17.61
CA ARG A 379 -2.36 -6.33 -18.15
C ARG A 379 -2.62 -7.42 -17.11
N THR A 380 -1.67 -7.70 -16.22
CA THR A 380 -1.87 -8.63 -15.10
C THR A 380 -3.06 -8.20 -14.23
N GLN A 381 -3.16 -6.91 -13.89
CA GLN A 381 -4.30 -6.39 -13.14
C GLN A 381 -5.61 -6.42 -13.94
N GLN A 382 -5.54 -6.10 -15.24
CA GLN A 382 -6.71 -6.06 -16.12
C GLN A 382 -7.30 -7.46 -16.34
N ILE A 383 -6.47 -8.48 -16.53
CA ILE A 383 -6.92 -9.88 -16.64
C ILE A 383 -7.62 -10.29 -15.35
N ILE A 384 -7.01 -10.08 -14.17
CA ILE A 384 -7.64 -10.40 -12.87
C ILE A 384 -8.98 -9.66 -12.68
N ALA A 385 -9.13 -8.48 -13.26
CA ALA A 385 -10.33 -7.66 -13.12
C ALA A 385 -11.47 -8.04 -14.08
N HIS A 386 -11.16 -8.61 -15.25
CA HIS A 386 -12.09 -8.70 -16.37
C HIS A 386 -12.30 -10.12 -16.92
N GLU A 387 -11.45 -11.07 -16.54
CA GLU A 387 -11.51 -12.49 -16.90
C GLU A 387 -11.59 -13.35 -15.64
#